data_AF-A0A2S0KNM3-F1
#
_entry.id   AF-A0A2S0KNM3-F1
#
_cell.length_a   1.000
_cell.length_b   1.000
_cell.length_c   1.000
_cell.angle_alpha   90.00
_cell.angle_beta   90.00
_cell.angle_gamma   90.00
#
_symmetry.space_group_name_H-M   'P 1'
#
loop_
_entity.id
_entity.type
_entity.pdbx_description
1 polymer ?
#
loop_
_entity_poly.entity_id
_entity_poly.type
_entity_poly.pdbx_seq_one_letter_code
_entity_poly.pdbx_strand_id
1 'polypeptide(L)'
;MWLKLDLDGINFQLEITNYTQLEDRSDYPEDWCNVSMNYQSGEWLDYVVDRQQLLLSDEVDDLQSALSRFLNDEFMNAAVLGFAEPDIEFILYPKRDVRDDPNLLYISPEADPIQDIIMDLRVSFWNGGLTANYLSLCMDREDIEMLHKYLMLVTEKIDVDSEDIQKMISRRYLFI
;
A
#
# COMPACT_ATOMS: atom_id res chain seq x y z
N MET A 1 -3.72 15.00 -3.50
CA MET A 1 -4.11 14.73 -2.10
C MET A 1 -3.13 13.73 -1.52
N TRP A 2 -2.62 14.01 -0.32
CA TRP A 2 -1.59 13.21 0.32
C TRP A 2 -2.16 12.33 1.43
N LEU A 3 -1.93 11.02 1.33
CA LEU A 3 -1.98 10.10 2.47
C LEU A 3 -0.69 10.24 3.27
N LYS A 4 -0.78 10.27 4.60
CA LYS A 4 0.37 10.24 5.51
C LYS A 4 0.14 9.23 6.61
N LEU A 5 1.12 8.35 6.82
CA LEU A 5 1.13 7.30 7.84
C LEU A 5 2.44 7.36 8.63
N ASP A 6 2.38 6.96 9.90
CA ASP A 6 3.56 6.67 10.71
C ASP A 6 3.70 5.15 10.80
N LEU A 7 4.58 4.58 9.97
CA LEU A 7 4.82 3.14 9.88
C LEU A 7 5.95 2.77 10.85
N ASP A 8 5.61 2.68 12.13
CA ASP A 8 6.52 2.36 13.23
C ASP A 8 7.79 3.23 13.28
N GLY A 9 7.63 4.54 13.12
CA GLY A 9 8.73 5.53 13.18
C GLY A 9 9.27 5.93 11.81
N ILE A 10 8.67 5.45 10.71
CA ILE A 10 8.90 5.95 9.36
C ILE A 10 7.68 6.74 8.91
N ASN A 11 7.86 8.05 8.75
CA ASN A 11 6.83 8.91 8.18
C ASN A 11 6.73 8.64 6.68
N PHE A 12 5.66 7.96 6.29
CA PHE A 12 5.35 7.64 4.91
C PHE A 12 4.30 8.61 4.37
N GLN A 13 4.53 9.14 3.17
CA GLN A 13 3.54 9.95 2.47
C GLN A 13 3.39 9.47 1.03
N LEU A 14 2.14 9.41 0.54
CA LEU A 14 1.80 8.98 -0.80
C LEU A 14 0.81 9.96 -1.44
N GLU A 15 1.08 10.31 -2.69
CA GLU A 15 0.15 11.01 -3.55
C GLU A 15 0.09 10.34 -4.92
N ILE A 16 -1.11 9.98 -5.36
CA ILE A 16 -1.43 9.50 -6.69
C ILE A 16 -2.29 10.56 -7.38
N THR A 17 -1.90 10.94 -8.60
CA THR A 17 -2.60 11.95 -9.42
C THR A 17 -2.66 11.50 -10.87
N ASN A 18 -3.50 12.16 -11.68
CA ASN A 18 -3.79 11.77 -13.06
C ASN A 18 -4.42 10.38 -13.20
N TYR A 19 -5.14 9.91 -12.18
CA TYR A 19 -6.00 8.74 -12.34
C TYR A 19 -7.12 9.06 -13.33
N THR A 20 -7.37 8.12 -14.25
CA THR A 20 -8.52 8.17 -15.15
C THR A 20 -9.31 6.87 -14.99
N GLN A 21 -10.61 7.00 -14.78
CA GLN A 21 -11.49 5.83 -14.82
C GLN A 21 -11.61 5.33 -16.28
N LEU A 22 -11.22 4.08 -16.50
CA LEU A 22 -11.30 3.44 -17.82
C LEU A 22 -12.58 2.61 -17.93
N GLU A 23 -13.27 2.69 -19.07
CA GLU A 23 -14.38 1.78 -19.37
C GLU A 23 -13.84 0.40 -19.83
N ASP A 24 -12.80 0.40 -20.68
CA ASP A 24 -12.05 -0.78 -21.08
C ASP A 24 -10.53 -0.53 -20.92
N ARG A 25 -9.81 -1.51 -20.37
CA ARG A 25 -8.35 -1.42 -20.16
C ARG A 25 -7.57 -1.27 -21.47
N SER A 26 -8.14 -1.72 -22.59
CA SER A 26 -7.52 -1.60 -23.91
C SER A 26 -7.65 -0.21 -24.52
N ASP A 27 -8.46 0.69 -23.93
CA ASP A 27 -8.69 2.03 -24.48
C ASP A 27 -7.43 2.89 -24.44
N TYR A 28 -6.64 2.80 -23.37
CA TYR A 28 -5.44 3.60 -23.16
C TYR A 28 -4.34 2.79 -22.45
N PRO A 29 -3.53 2.00 -23.18
CA PRO A 29 -2.51 1.13 -22.59
C PRO A 29 -1.32 1.88 -21.93
N GLU A 30 -1.31 3.21 -22.02
CA GLU A 30 -0.28 4.09 -21.44
C GLU A 30 -0.91 5.16 -20.52
N ASP A 31 -2.06 4.86 -19.91
CA ASP A 31 -2.70 5.77 -18.95
C ASP A 31 -2.01 5.74 -17.59
N TRP A 32 -0.89 6.46 -17.51
CA TRP A 32 -0.03 6.52 -16.34
C TRP A 32 -0.52 7.53 -15.30
N CYS A 33 -0.67 7.06 -14.07
CA CYS A 33 -0.78 7.89 -12.88
C CYS A 33 0.60 8.42 -12.48
N ASN A 34 0.65 9.68 -12.03
CA ASN A 34 1.83 10.22 -11.37
C ASN A 34 1.78 9.86 -9.88
N VAL A 35 2.83 9.20 -9.41
CA VAL A 35 3.01 8.79 -8.02
C VAL A 35 4.13 9.62 -7.40
N SER A 36 3.83 10.23 -6.26
CA SER A 36 4.82 10.88 -5.40
C SER A 36 4.85 10.17 -4.05
N MET A 37 6.05 9.89 -3.56
CA MET A 37 6.25 9.21 -2.28
C MET A 37 7.34 9.92 -1.48
N ASN A 38 7.14 10.02 -0.17
CA ASN A 38 8.14 10.56 0.75
C ASN A 38 8.30 9.63 1.95
N TYR A 39 9.53 9.34 2.32
CA TYR A 39 9.91 8.47 3.42
C TYR A 39 10.92 9.20 4.29
N GLN A 40 10.55 9.46 5.55
CA GLN A 40 11.40 10.21 6.46
C GLN A 40 11.45 9.55 7.84
N SER A 41 12.66 9.31 8.33
CA SER A 41 12.90 8.88 9.70
C SER A 41 14.21 9.45 10.23
N GLY A 42 14.10 10.30 11.26
CA GLY A 42 15.24 10.94 11.91
C GLY A 42 16.21 11.57 10.90
N GLU A 43 17.51 11.29 11.08
CA GLU A 43 18.57 11.74 10.18
C GLU A 43 19.05 10.65 9.20
N TRP A 44 18.49 9.44 9.27
CA TRP A 44 19.03 8.27 8.58
C TRP A 44 18.24 7.87 7.33
N LEU A 45 17.00 8.36 7.18
CA LEU A 45 16.15 8.13 6.02
C LEU A 45 15.52 9.44 5.55
N ASP A 46 15.86 9.83 4.32
CA ASP A 46 15.21 10.90 3.56
C ASP A 46 15.18 10.45 2.08
N TYR A 47 14.08 9.83 1.68
CA TYR A 47 13.89 9.33 0.31
C TYR A 47 12.64 9.96 -0.29
N VAL A 48 12.77 10.52 -1.49
CA VAL A 48 11.71 11.25 -2.17
C VAL A 48 11.60 10.77 -3.61
N VAL A 49 10.38 10.42 -3.99
CA VAL A 49 9.94 10.19 -5.36
C VAL A 49 8.96 11.30 -5.70
N ASP A 50 9.25 12.11 -6.71
CA ASP A 50 8.37 13.22 -7.14
C ASP A 50 7.76 12.91 -8.51
N ARG A 51 6.42 12.75 -8.51
CA ARG A 51 5.56 12.62 -9.70
C ARG A 51 6.13 11.72 -10.79
N GLN A 52 6.58 10.53 -10.43
CA GLN A 52 7.01 9.52 -11.39
C GLN A 52 5.81 8.77 -11.93
N GLN A 53 5.83 8.41 -13.21
CA GLN A 53 4.84 7.52 -13.81
C GLN A 53 5.16 6.10 -13.35
N LEU A 54 4.53 5.64 -12.27
CA LEU A 54 4.82 4.34 -11.64
C LEU A 54 3.67 3.34 -11.69
N LEU A 55 2.44 3.82 -11.84
CA LEU A 55 1.25 2.97 -11.87
C LEU A 55 0.40 3.37 -13.06
N LEU A 56 -0.16 2.39 -13.75
CA LEU A 56 -1.28 2.61 -14.66
C LEU A 56 -2.58 2.82 -13.86
N SER A 57 -3.57 3.52 -14.42
CA SER A 57 -4.85 3.71 -13.72
C SER A 57 -5.55 2.40 -13.39
N ASP A 58 -5.47 1.38 -14.26
CA ASP A 58 -6.06 0.07 -13.97
C ASP A 58 -5.29 -0.70 -12.88
N GLU A 59 -3.99 -0.45 -12.72
CA GLU A 59 -3.19 -0.97 -11.61
C GLU A 59 -3.59 -0.35 -10.27
N VAL A 60 -4.01 0.93 -10.26
CA VAL A 60 -4.59 1.56 -9.06
C VAL A 60 -5.90 0.85 -8.68
N ASP A 61 -6.73 0.51 -9.66
CA ASP A 61 -7.96 -0.25 -9.45
C ASP A 61 -7.70 -1.69 -8.97
N ASP A 62 -6.69 -2.35 -9.54
CA ASP A 62 -6.26 -3.70 -9.13
C ASP A 62 -5.74 -3.71 -7.70
N LEU A 63 -4.91 -2.73 -7.32
CA LEU A 63 -4.44 -2.55 -5.95
C LEU A 63 -5.61 -2.31 -5.00
N GLN A 64 -6.51 -1.37 -5.31
CA GLN A 64 -7.69 -1.09 -4.48
C GLN A 64 -8.56 -2.34 -4.28
N SER A 65 -8.80 -3.09 -5.36
CA SER A 65 -9.61 -4.30 -5.33
C SER A 65 -8.93 -5.41 -4.54
N ALA A 66 -7.63 -5.58 -4.70
CA ALA A 66 -6.85 -6.56 -3.95
C ALA A 66 -6.86 -6.25 -2.44
N LEU A 67 -6.67 -4.99 -2.04
CA LEU A 67 -6.77 -4.59 -0.63
C LEU A 67 -8.16 -4.81 -0.07
N SER A 68 -9.22 -4.53 -0.84
CA SER A 68 -10.60 -4.82 -0.42
C SER A 68 -10.80 -6.30 -0.11
N ARG A 69 -10.30 -7.19 -0.97
CA ARG A 69 -10.39 -8.64 -0.78
C ARG A 69 -9.51 -9.11 0.38
N PHE A 70 -8.34 -8.51 0.54
CA PHE A 70 -7.40 -8.80 1.62
C PHE A 70 -7.96 -8.46 2.99
N LEU A 71 -8.57 -7.27 3.13
CA LEU A 71 -9.25 -6.83 4.35
C LEU A 71 -10.45 -7.72 4.72
N ASN A 72 -11.09 -8.34 3.72
CA ASN A 72 -12.21 -9.28 3.88
C ASN A 72 -11.78 -10.76 4.03
N ASP A 73 -10.51 -11.02 4.36
CA ASP A 73 -9.96 -12.36 4.58
C ASP A 73 -10.11 -13.33 3.38
N GLU A 74 -10.12 -12.82 2.13
CA GLU A 74 -10.30 -13.64 0.92
C GLU A 74 -9.00 -14.26 0.36
N PHE A 75 -7.85 -14.02 1.00
CA PHE A 75 -6.56 -14.58 0.61
C PHE A 75 -6.20 -15.77 1.50
N MET A 76 -5.93 -16.92 0.88
CA MET A 76 -5.53 -18.14 1.61
C MET A 76 -4.00 -18.31 1.72
N ASN A 77 -3.25 -17.65 0.83
CA ASN A 77 -1.79 -17.72 0.77
C ASN A 77 -1.23 -16.32 0.57
N ALA A 78 0.06 -16.15 0.91
CA ALA A 78 0.75 -14.92 0.61
C ALA A 78 0.72 -14.61 -0.89
N ALA A 79 0.56 -13.34 -1.24
CA ALA A 79 0.49 -12.88 -2.62
C ALA A 79 1.42 -11.69 -2.82
N VAL A 80 1.99 -11.59 -4.03
CA VAL A 80 2.79 -10.44 -4.46
C VAL A 80 1.98 -9.71 -5.52
N LEU A 81 1.72 -8.43 -5.29
CA LEU A 81 1.19 -7.50 -6.28
C LEU A 81 2.37 -6.71 -6.85
N GLY A 82 2.73 -7.02 -8.09
CA GLY A 82 3.69 -6.25 -8.88
C GLY A 82 2.97 -5.47 -9.98
N PHE A 83 3.68 -4.50 -10.53
CA PHE A 83 3.16 -3.57 -11.54
C PHE A 83 4.07 -3.51 -12.76
N ALA A 84 3.64 -2.79 -13.80
CA ALA A 84 4.39 -2.55 -15.01
C ALA A 84 5.75 -1.93 -14.71
N GLU A 85 5.78 -0.91 -13.83
CA GLU A 85 7.03 -0.43 -13.25
C GLU A 85 7.38 -1.23 -11.98
N PRO A 86 8.56 -1.86 -11.93
CA PRO A 86 8.99 -2.73 -10.82
C PRO A 86 9.52 -1.95 -9.60
N ASP A 87 9.30 -0.64 -9.57
CA ASP A 87 9.77 0.27 -8.52
C ASP A 87 9.14 -0.03 -7.17
N ILE A 88 7.89 -0.48 -7.18
CA ILE A 88 7.14 -0.84 -5.99
C ILE A 88 6.48 -2.21 -6.13
N GLU A 89 6.40 -2.94 -5.03
CA GLU A 89 5.61 -4.18 -4.92
C GLU A 89 4.91 -4.21 -3.55
N PHE A 90 3.71 -4.78 -3.52
CA PHE A 90 3.01 -5.07 -2.27
C PHE A 90 3.01 -6.57 -2.00
N ILE A 91 3.39 -6.98 -0.80
CA ILE A 91 3.36 -8.38 -0.38
C ILE A 91 2.32 -8.53 0.70
N LEU A 92 1.28 -9.28 0.39
CA LEU A 92 0.11 -9.50 1.23
C LEU A 92 0.29 -10.79 2.01
N TYR A 93 0.36 -10.71 3.34
CA TYR A 93 0.43 -11.86 4.24
C TYR A 93 -0.94 -12.07 4.90
N PRO A 94 -1.73 -13.05 4.47
CA PRO A 94 -3.06 -13.26 5.04
C PRO A 94 -2.98 -13.72 6.48
N LYS A 95 -4.10 -13.52 7.19
CA LYS A 95 -4.32 -14.02 8.53
C LYS A 95 -4.01 -15.52 8.57
N ARG A 96 -3.20 -15.94 9.53
CA ARG A 96 -2.80 -17.34 9.66
C ARG A 96 -2.69 -17.76 11.11
N ASP A 97 -2.92 -19.04 11.34
CA ASP A 97 -2.56 -19.68 12.59
C ASP A 97 -1.07 -20.00 12.57
N VAL A 98 -0.29 -19.36 13.44
CA VAL A 98 1.16 -19.56 13.48
C VAL A 98 1.54 -20.96 13.96
N ARG A 99 0.61 -21.71 14.57
CA ARG A 99 0.81 -23.13 14.95
C ARG A 99 0.96 -24.04 13.73
N ASP A 100 0.43 -23.63 12.58
CA ASP A 100 0.55 -24.38 11.34
C ASP A 100 1.93 -24.19 10.68
N ASP A 101 2.77 -23.29 11.20
CA ASP A 101 4.12 -23.06 10.70
C ASP A 101 5.10 -24.15 11.19
N PRO A 102 5.62 -25.02 10.30
CA PRO A 102 6.49 -26.11 10.70
C PRO A 102 7.86 -25.64 11.22
N ASN A 103 8.21 -24.37 11.02
CA ASN A 103 9.48 -23.80 11.48
C ASN A 103 9.36 -23.15 12.87
N LEU A 104 8.16 -23.03 13.42
CA LEU A 104 7.94 -22.38 14.70
C LEU A 104 8.14 -23.38 15.85
N LEU A 105 9.14 -23.11 16.69
CA LEU A 105 9.51 -24.01 17.79
C LEU A 105 8.69 -23.79 19.07
N TYR A 106 8.13 -22.59 19.25
CA TYR A 106 7.44 -22.21 20.47
C TYR A 106 6.48 -21.05 20.23
N ILE A 107 5.29 -21.13 20.81
CA ILE A 107 4.34 -20.02 20.99
C ILE A 107 4.11 -19.90 22.50
N SER A 108 4.16 -18.67 23.01
CA SER A 108 3.82 -18.41 24.41
C SER A 108 2.37 -18.85 24.69
N PRO A 109 2.08 -19.57 25.78
CA PRO A 109 0.70 -19.94 26.14
C PRO A 109 -0.26 -18.75 26.28
N GLU A 110 0.27 -17.54 26.48
CA GLU A 110 -0.49 -16.29 26.62
C GLU A 110 -0.66 -15.52 25.31
N ALA A 111 0.04 -15.92 24.24
CA ALA A 111 -0.05 -15.25 22.95
C ALA A 111 -1.26 -15.75 22.14
N ASP A 112 -1.89 -14.84 21.39
CA ASP A 112 -2.84 -15.25 20.36
C ASP A 112 -2.08 -15.98 19.25
N PRO A 113 -2.38 -17.26 18.95
CA PRO A 113 -1.74 -17.98 17.86
C PRO A 113 -2.20 -17.48 16.49
N ILE A 114 -3.25 -16.66 16.42
CA ILE A 114 -3.71 -16.06 15.17
C ILE A 114 -2.92 -14.79 14.91
N GLN A 115 -2.06 -14.83 13.90
CA GLN A 115 -1.44 -13.65 13.33
C GLN A 115 -2.44 -13.00 12.37
N ASP A 116 -2.76 -11.72 12.59
CA ASP A 116 -3.62 -10.95 11.69
C ASP A 116 -2.90 -10.65 10.36
N ILE A 117 -3.63 -10.04 9.41
CA ILE A 117 -3.07 -9.60 8.13
C ILE A 117 -1.92 -8.61 8.33
N ILE A 118 -0.88 -8.75 7.52
CA ILE A 118 0.24 -7.80 7.42
C ILE A 118 0.52 -7.60 5.93
N MET A 119 0.94 -6.40 5.55
CA MET A 119 1.37 -6.12 4.19
C MET A 119 2.74 -5.43 4.19
N ASP A 120 3.65 -5.87 3.33
CA ASP A 120 4.87 -5.12 3.06
C ASP A 120 4.69 -4.28 1.80
N LEU A 121 4.98 -2.98 1.88
CA LEU A 121 5.29 -2.14 0.72
C LEU A 121 6.80 -2.14 0.52
N ARG A 122 7.27 -2.70 -0.59
CA ARG A 122 8.67 -2.63 -0.97
C ARG A 122 8.90 -1.58 -2.03
N VAL A 123 9.99 -0.85 -1.87
CA VAL A 123 10.39 0.26 -2.72
C VAL A 123 11.82 0.03 -3.15
N SER A 124 12.01 -0.29 -4.42
CA SER A 124 13.30 -0.63 -5.01
C SER A 124 14.08 0.63 -5.38
N PHE A 125 15.41 0.55 -5.27
CA PHE A 125 16.30 1.69 -5.56
C PHE A 125 16.94 1.59 -6.93
N TRP A 126 17.13 2.74 -7.56
CA TRP A 126 17.79 2.89 -8.86
C TRP A 126 19.24 3.33 -8.73
N ASN A 127 20.12 2.73 -9.54
CA ASN A 127 21.50 3.18 -9.74
C ASN A 127 21.97 2.83 -11.16
N GLY A 128 21.61 3.68 -12.14
CA GLY A 128 21.82 3.40 -13.57
C GLY A 128 20.92 2.27 -14.12
N GLY A 129 19.94 1.84 -13.31
CA GLY A 129 19.02 0.74 -13.54
C GLY A 129 18.43 0.29 -12.19
N LEU A 130 17.35 -0.49 -12.23
CA LEU A 130 16.76 -1.08 -11.03
C LEU A 130 17.78 -1.99 -10.34
N THR A 131 17.98 -1.81 -9.04
CA THR A 131 18.88 -2.64 -8.24
C THR A 131 18.09 -3.67 -7.42
N ALA A 132 18.79 -4.66 -6.86
CA ALA A 132 18.19 -5.59 -5.91
C ALA A 132 18.05 -5.02 -4.48
N ASN A 133 18.40 -3.74 -4.27
CA ASN A 133 18.26 -3.10 -2.97
C ASN A 133 16.89 -2.43 -2.88
N TYR A 134 16.23 -2.61 -1.73
CA TYR A 134 14.92 -2.02 -1.46
C TYR A 134 14.77 -1.66 0.01
N LEU A 135 13.82 -0.78 0.31
CA LEU A 135 13.23 -0.60 1.63
C LEU A 135 11.91 -1.38 1.69
N SER A 136 11.65 -2.10 2.77
CA SER A 136 10.38 -2.80 3.02
C SER A 136 9.70 -2.14 4.21
N LEU A 137 8.47 -1.68 4.02
CA LEU A 137 7.66 -1.03 5.05
C LEU A 137 6.50 -1.94 5.42
N CYS A 138 6.51 -2.41 6.66
CA CYS A 138 5.45 -3.23 7.21
C CYS A 138 4.24 -2.33 7.52
N MET A 139 3.07 -2.76 7.07
CA MET A 139 1.78 -2.13 7.33
C MET A 139 0.89 -3.14 8.05
N ASP A 140 0.36 -2.73 9.20
CA ASP A 140 -0.65 -3.52 9.89
C ASP A 140 -2.05 -3.30 9.30
N ARG A 141 -3.07 -3.93 9.90
CA ARG A 141 -4.45 -3.78 9.43
C ARG A 141 -4.92 -2.33 9.39
N GLU A 142 -4.60 -1.52 10.40
CA GLU A 142 -5.07 -0.12 10.46
C GLU A 142 -4.42 0.70 9.33
N ASP A 143 -3.13 0.49 9.08
CA ASP A 143 -2.42 1.12 7.95
C ASP A 143 -3.02 0.71 6.60
N ILE A 144 -3.29 -0.58 6.42
CA ILE A 144 -3.89 -1.13 5.20
C ILE A 144 -5.29 -0.54 4.98
N GLU A 145 -6.09 -0.39 6.03
CA GLU A 145 -7.41 0.24 5.95
C GLU A 145 -7.32 1.71 5.53
N MET A 146 -6.33 2.45 6.04
CA MET A 146 -6.11 3.85 5.64
C MET A 146 -5.68 3.95 4.17
N LEU A 147 -4.78 3.08 3.72
CA LEU A 147 -4.38 3.01 2.32
C LEU A 147 -5.56 2.63 1.41
N HIS A 148 -6.36 1.64 1.79
CA HIS A 148 -7.53 1.21 1.03
C HIS A 148 -8.55 2.34 0.87
N LYS A 149 -8.88 3.07 1.94
CA LYS A 149 -9.78 4.22 1.90
C LYS A 149 -9.23 5.35 1.02
N TYR A 150 -7.92 5.62 1.13
CA TYR A 150 -7.26 6.57 0.24
C TYR A 150 -7.40 6.17 -1.23
N LEU A 151 -7.17 4.90 -1.57
CA LEU A 151 -7.32 4.40 -2.94
C LEU A 151 -8.78 4.43 -3.41
N MET A 152 -9.75 4.17 -2.53
CA MET A 152 -11.17 4.35 -2.86
C MET A 152 -11.50 5.80 -3.22
N LEU A 153 -10.85 6.77 -2.57
CA LEU A 153 -11.02 8.19 -2.90
C LEU A 153 -10.33 8.56 -4.22
N VAL A 154 -9.10 8.07 -4.44
CA VAL A 154 -8.37 8.27 -5.72
C VAL A 154 -9.16 7.69 -6.89
N THR A 155 -9.76 6.51 -6.71
CA THR A 155 -10.57 5.83 -7.73
C THR A 155 -12.03 6.30 -7.78
N GLU A 156 -12.35 7.42 -7.13
CA GLU A 156 -13.68 8.05 -7.12
C GLU A 156 -14.83 7.14 -6.63
N LYS A 157 -14.52 6.02 -5.95
CA LYS A 157 -15.50 5.09 -5.38
C LYS A 157 -16.16 5.65 -4.12
N ILE A 158 -15.50 6.60 -3.45
CA ILE A 158 -16.06 7.39 -2.35
C ILE A 158 -15.71 8.87 -2.56
N ASP A 159 -16.56 9.73 -2.02
CA ASP A 159 -16.37 11.17 -2.08
C ASP A 159 -15.56 11.70 -0.88
N VAL A 160 -14.93 12.87 -1.07
CA VAL A 160 -14.18 13.56 -0.02
C VAL A 160 -15.05 13.91 1.19
N ASP A 161 -16.35 14.12 1.00
CA ASP A 161 -17.32 14.44 2.05
C ASP A 161 -17.83 13.19 2.81
N SER A 162 -17.38 11.98 2.42
CA SER A 162 -17.74 10.75 3.14
C SER A 162 -17.21 10.76 4.58
N GLU A 163 -17.97 10.15 5.50
CA GLU A 163 -17.66 10.16 6.93
C GLU A 163 -16.25 9.60 7.23
N ASP A 164 -15.85 8.54 6.51
CA ASP A 164 -14.53 7.93 6.65
C ASP A 164 -13.40 8.88 6.22
N ILE A 165 -13.55 9.56 5.08
CA ILE A 165 -12.53 10.50 4.58
C ILE A 165 -12.46 11.74 5.47
N GLN A 166 -13.60 12.28 5.91
CA GLN A 166 -13.63 13.39 6.87
C GLN A 166 -12.95 13.02 8.20
N LYS A 167 -13.12 11.77 8.68
CA LYS A 167 -12.37 11.27 9.84
C LYS A 167 -10.87 11.24 9.56
N MET A 168 -10.43 10.71 8.42
CA MET A 168 -9.00 10.67 8.05
C MET A 168 -8.39 12.08 7.97
N ILE A 169 -9.11 13.06 7.40
CA ILE A 169 -8.67 14.46 7.35
C ILE A 169 -8.56 15.03 8.77
N SER A 170 -9.59 14.84 9.62
CA SER A 170 -9.60 15.35 11.00
C SER A 170 -8.46 14.78 11.85
N ARG A 171 -8.07 13.53 11.58
CA ARG A 171 -6.97 12.83 12.24
C ARG A 171 -5.61 13.08 11.59
N ARG A 172 -5.57 13.88 10.51
CA ARG A 172 -4.35 14.23 9.76
C ARG A 172 -3.67 13.04 9.08
N TYR A 173 -4.46 12.03 8.67
CA TYR A 173 -3.99 11.00 7.75
C TYR A 173 -4.13 11.44 6.29
N LEU A 174 -5.06 12.35 5.99
CA LEU A 174 -5.23 12.94 4.65
C LEU A 174 -5.04 14.45 4.66
N PHE A 175 -4.34 14.94 3.65
CA PHE A 175 -4.11 16.36 3.40
C PHE A 175 -4.56 16.69 1.98
N ILE A 176 -5.58 17.55 1.89
CA ILE A 176 -6.16 18.05 0.65
C ILE A 176 -5.38 19.26 0.18
#